data_AF-A4NYY0-F1
#
_entry.id   AF-A4NYY0-F1
#
_cell.length_a   1.000
_cell.length_b   1.000
_cell.length_c   1.000
_cell.angle_alpha   90.00
_cell.angle_beta   90.00
_cell.angle_gamma   90.00
#
_symmetry.space_group_name_H-M   'P 1'
#
loop_
_entity.id
_entity.type
_entity.pdbx_description
1 polymer ?
#
loop_
_entity_poly.entity_id
_entity_poly.type
_entity_poly.pdbx_seq_one_letter_code
_entity_poly.pdbx_strand_id
1 'polypeptide(L)'
;MNKILLKTTIIFTALFSLNVVASPLDWQKVKRPIPSEDGKASPIGSYTNGCIIGAQALPPKGEGYQVIRMNRNRYYGHPNMIQYLERLGQRVKAAGLPTMLVGDIAMPGGGRFLTGHASHQMGLDADIWLRMGEMSDADALNSDGKGLLVVDRKAQRVDERVWNSNHATLIKLAAQDPNVTRIFC
;
A
#
# COMPACT_ATOMS: atom_id res chain seq x y z
N MET A 1 -41.00 -30.99 -61.06
CA MET A 1 -41.33 -29.78 -60.27
C MET A 1 -40.73 -29.90 -58.89
N ASN A 2 -40.05 -28.83 -58.46
CA ASN A 2 -39.59 -28.43 -57.12
C ASN A 2 -38.56 -29.24 -56.32
N LYS A 3 -37.35 -28.65 -56.31
CA LYS A 3 -36.29 -28.74 -55.31
C LYS A 3 -36.81 -28.26 -53.95
N ILE A 4 -36.45 -28.94 -52.85
CA ILE A 4 -36.39 -28.32 -51.52
C ILE A 4 -35.04 -28.69 -50.91
N LEU A 5 -34.09 -27.76 -51.04
CA LEU A 5 -32.79 -27.80 -50.40
C LEU A 5 -32.98 -27.25 -48.97
N LEU A 6 -32.99 -28.12 -47.97
CA LEU A 6 -33.09 -27.73 -46.57
C LEU A 6 -31.75 -27.10 -46.15
N LYS A 7 -31.67 -25.76 -46.13
CA LYS A 7 -30.51 -25.04 -45.62
C LYS A 7 -30.58 -25.01 -44.09
N THR A 8 -29.72 -25.77 -43.43
CA THR A 8 -29.52 -25.71 -41.99
C THR A 8 -28.81 -24.39 -41.65
N THR A 9 -29.55 -23.41 -41.15
CA THR A 9 -28.96 -22.16 -40.63
C THR A 9 -28.40 -22.45 -39.24
N ILE A 10 -27.07 -22.53 -39.11
CA ILE A 10 -26.39 -22.55 -37.81
C ILE A 10 -26.35 -21.11 -37.31
N ILE A 11 -27.14 -20.80 -36.28
CA ILE A 11 -27.06 -19.53 -35.56
C ILE A 11 -25.89 -19.63 -34.58
N PHE A 12 -24.77 -18.99 -34.94
CA PHE A 12 -23.64 -18.79 -34.02
C PHE A 12 -24.01 -17.67 -33.04
N THR A 13 -24.45 -18.03 -31.84
CA THR A 13 -24.66 -17.06 -30.76
C THR A 13 -23.30 -16.66 -30.20
N ALA A 14 -22.75 -15.52 -30.65
CA ALA A 14 -21.57 -14.93 -30.05
C ALA A 14 -21.95 -14.40 -28.65
N LEU A 15 -21.62 -15.16 -27.61
CA LEU A 15 -21.66 -14.70 -26.22
C LEU A 15 -20.56 -13.65 -26.04
N PHE A 16 -20.92 -12.37 -26.19
CA PHE A 16 -20.07 -11.27 -25.75
C PHE A 16 -20.10 -11.20 -24.22
N SER A 17 -19.09 -11.76 -23.57
CA SER A 17 -18.86 -11.54 -22.14
C SER A 17 -18.42 -10.08 -21.95
N LEU A 18 -19.32 -9.24 -21.41
CA LEU A 18 -18.97 -7.91 -20.94
C LEU A 18 -18.05 -8.04 -19.72
N ASN A 19 -16.75 -7.83 -19.91
CA ASN A 19 -15.82 -7.73 -18.81
C ASN A 19 -16.00 -6.35 -18.15
N VAL A 20 -16.69 -6.31 -17.01
CA VAL A 20 -16.73 -5.11 -16.17
C VAL A 20 -15.47 -5.09 -15.32
N VAL A 21 -14.57 -4.14 -15.61
CA VAL A 21 -13.38 -3.91 -14.79
C VAL A 21 -13.69 -2.75 -13.85
N ALA A 22 -13.55 -2.97 -12.55
CA ALA A 22 -13.67 -1.90 -11.56
C ALA A 22 -12.61 -0.82 -11.83
N SER A 23 -13.04 0.43 -12.02
CA SER A 23 -12.12 1.52 -12.29
C SER A 23 -11.35 1.87 -11.01
N PRO A 24 -10.02 2.10 -11.09
CA PRO A 24 -9.26 2.64 -9.96
C PRO A 24 -9.83 3.98 -9.45
N LEU A 25 -10.55 4.74 -10.29
CA LEU A 25 -11.23 5.97 -9.86
C LEU A 25 -12.32 5.72 -8.84
N ASP A 26 -12.98 4.56 -8.86
CA ASP A 26 -14.08 4.29 -7.94
C ASP A 26 -13.59 4.10 -6.51
N TRP A 27 -12.45 3.42 -6.34
CA TRP A 27 -11.80 3.27 -5.03
C TRP A 27 -11.37 4.62 -4.44
N GLN A 28 -10.94 5.59 -5.26
CA GLN A 28 -10.58 6.93 -4.79
C GLN A 28 -11.74 7.72 -4.20
N LYS A 29 -12.99 7.38 -4.58
CA LYS A 29 -14.19 8.04 -4.06
C LYS A 29 -14.50 7.60 -2.62
N VAL A 30 -13.99 6.44 -2.18
CA VAL A 30 -14.16 5.95 -0.81
C VAL A 30 -13.25 6.74 0.13
N LYS A 31 -13.84 7.66 0.91
CA LYS A 31 -13.08 8.56 1.80
C LYS A 31 -12.96 8.09 3.25
N ARG A 32 -13.72 7.06 3.64
CA ARG A 32 -13.73 6.48 4.99
C ARG A 32 -13.75 4.96 4.93
N PRO A 33 -13.24 4.27 5.96
CA PRO A 33 -13.26 2.81 5.98
C PRO A 33 -14.65 2.24 5.79
N ILE A 34 -14.74 1.17 5.01
CA ILE A 34 -15.98 0.40 4.85
C ILE A 34 -16.19 -0.35 6.16
N PRO A 35 -17.31 -0.15 6.88
CA PRO A 35 -17.54 -0.84 8.15
C PRO A 35 -17.67 -2.34 7.93
N SER A 36 -17.20 -3.13 8.89
CA SER A 36 -17.50 -4.57 8.90
C SER A 36 -18.76 -4.84 9.70
N GLU A 37 -19.60 -5.76 9.22
CA GLU A 37 -20.83 -6.19 9.90
C GLU A 37 -20.55 -6.97 11.19
N ASP A 38 -19.45 -7.74 11.22
CA ASP A 38 -19.06 -8.57 12.37
C ASP A 38 -17.94 -7.92 13.22
N GLY A 39 -17.58 -6.68 12.89
CA GLY A 39 -16.51 -5.92 13.54
C GLY A 39 -15.08 -6.37 13.19
N LYS A 40 -14.90 -7.41 12.36
CA LYS A 40 -13.58 -7.90 11.96
C LYS A 40 -13.11 -7.27 10.66
N ALA A 41 -11.83 -6.93 10.58
CA ALA A 41 -11.23 -6.51 9.32
C ALA A 41 -11.04 -7.73 8.40
N SER A 42 -11.29 -7.53 7.11
CA SER A 42 -11.20 -8.59 6.10
C SER A 42 -10.44 -8.09 4.87
N PRO A 43 -9.20 -8.55 4.65
CA PRO A 43 -8.49 -8.34 3.40
C PRO A 43 -9.05 -9.30 2.35
N ILE A 44 -9.43 -8.78 1.19
CA ILE A 44 -10.11 -9.55 0.15
C ILE A 44 -9.29 -9.51 -1.14
N GLY A 45 -9.06 -10.68 -1.75
CA GLY A 45 -8.36 -10.81 -3.03
C GLY A 45 -6.85 -11.00 -2.89
N SER A 46 -6.08 -10.23 -3.65
CA SER A 46 -4.60 -10.28 -3.69
C SER A 46 -3.97 -8.89 -3.55
N TYR A 47 -2.67 -8.82 -3.25
CA TYR A 47 -1.94 -7.56 -3.04
C TYR A 47 -2.16 -6.53 -4.16
N THR A 48 -2.26 -6.99 -5.41
CA THR A 48 -2.39 -6.16 -6.64
C THR A 48 -3.78 -6.22 -7.29
N ASN A 49 -4.73 -6.91 -6.68
CA ASN A 49 -6.13 -6.95 -7.12
C ASN A 49 -7.01 -7.35 -5.92
N GLY A 50 -7.38 -6.38 -5.10
CA GLY A 50 -8.07 -6.63 -3.84
C GLY A 50 -8.71 -5.39 -3.24
N CYS A 51 -9.30 -5.57 -2.06
CA CYS A 51 -9.86 -4.50 -1.23
C CYS A 51 -9.75 -4.87 0.26
N ILE A 52 -10.22 -3.98 1.13
CA ILE A 52 -10.32 -4.27 2.57
C ILE A 52 -11.61 -3.71 3.15
N ILE A 53 -12.28 -4.54 3.97
CA ILE A 53 -13.38 -4.16 4.84
C ILE A 53 -12.86 -4.02 6.26
N GLY A 54 -13.37 -3.06 7.03
CA GLY A 54 -12.98 -2.85 8.43
C GLY A 54 -11.56 -2.31 8.61
N ALA A 55 -11.02 -1.57 7.63
CA ALA A 55 -9.69 -0.99 7.72
C ALA A 55 -9.56 -0.01 8.88
N GLN A 56 -8.39 0.01 9.53
CA GLN A 56 -8.06 0.93 10.60
C GLN A 56 -7.04 1.96 10.12
N ALA A 57 -7.16 3.19 10.62
CA ALA A 57 -6.17 4.23 10.38
C ALA A 57 -4.97 4.04 11.31
N LEU A 58 -3.75 4.19 10.79
CA LEU A 58 -2.58 4.40 11.63
C LEU A 58 -2.67 5.81 12.26
N PRO A 59 -2.46 5.97 13.58
CA PRO A 59 -2.36 7.29 14.19
C PRO A 59 -1.28 8.15 13.50
N PRO A 60 -1.46 9.48 13.36
CA PRO A 60 -0.51 10.33 12.63
C PRO A 60 0.92 10.30 13.20
N LYS A 61 1.05 10.06 14.51
CA LYS A 61 2.31 9.92 15.23
C LYS A 61 2.16 8.83 16.27
N GLY A 62 3.24 8.11 16.52
CA GLY A 62 3.36 7.19 17.63
C GLY A 62 4.82 7.04 18.05
N GLU A 63 5.10 6.07 18.92
CA GLU A 63 6.46 5.88 19.40
C GLU A 63 7.40 5.47 18.26
N GLY A 64 8.37 6.33 17.95
CA GLY A 64 9.39 6.07 16.94
C GLY A 64 8.92 6.13 15.49
N TYR A 65 7.68 6.60 15.22
CA TYR A 65 7.20 6.79 13.85
C TYR A 65 6.33 8.04 13.67
N GLN A 66 6.27 8.54 12.43
CA GLN A 66 5.35 9.57 11.96
C GLN A 66 4.80 9.20 10.58
N VAL A 67 3.50 9.43 10.37
CA VAL A 67 2.85 9.24 9.07
C VAL A 67 3.07 10.48 8.19
N ILE A 68 3.45 10.26 6.95
CA ILE A 68 3.67 11.31 5.94
C ILE A 68 2.68 11.18 4.78
N ARG A 69 2.61 12.20 3.93
CA ARG A 69 1.67 12.27 2.77
C ARG A 69 0.21 12.04 3.19
N MET A 70 -0.16 12.53 4.38
CA MET A 70 -1.51 12.33 4.90
C MET A 70 -2.59 12.93 3.98
N ASN A 71 -2.24 13.96 3.19
CA ASN A 71 -3.10 14.54 2.15
C ASN A 71 -3.59 13.51 1.11
N ARG A 72 -2.88 12.38 0.94
CA ARG A 72 -3.27 11.31 0.01
C ARG A 72 -4.37 10.40 0.56
N ASN A 73 -4.66 10.44 1.86
CA ASN A 73 -5.64 9.57 2.52
C ASN A 73 -5.34 8.06 2.32
N ARG A 74 -4.06 7.67 2.47
CA ARG A 74 -3.55 6.31 2.23
C ARG A 74 -2.96 5.64 3.48
N TYR A 75 -3.34 6.06 4.68
CA TYR A 75 -2.78 5.56 5.94
C TYR A 75 -3.68 4.53 6.63
N TYR A 76 -4.44 3.74 5.85
CA TYR A 76 -5.37 2.74 6.36
C TYR A 76 -4.84 1.33 6.07
N GLY A 77 -5.08 0.39 6.98
CA GLY A 77 -4.65 -0.99 6.80
C GLY A 77 -5.45 -1.98 7.64
N HIS A 78 -5.12 -3.25 7.48
CA HIS A 78 -5.60 -4.30 8.37
C HIS A 78 -5.05 -4.05 9.80
N PRO A 79 -5.78 -4.37 10.88
CA PRO A 79 -5.31 -4.19 12.26
C PRO A 79 -3.91 -4.77 12.51
N ASN A 80 -3.60 -5.95 11.94
CA ASN A 80 -2.26 -6.54 12.04
C ASN A 80 -1.17 -5.68 11.38
N MET A 81 -1.46 -4.98 10.28
CA MET A 81 -0.53 -4.04 9.64
C MET A 81 -0.30 -2.82 10.53
N ILE A 82 -1.38 -2.26 11.10
CA ILE A 82 -1.28 -1.12 12.03
C ILE A 82 -0.43 -1.48 13.26
N GLN A 83 -0.73 -2.61 13.90
CA GLN A 83 0.04 -3.12 15.05
C GLN A 83 1.50 -3.46 14.69
N TYR A 84 1.74 -3.93 13.46
CA TYR A 84 3.10 -4.13 12.97
C TYR A 84 3.88 -2.82 12.89
N LEU A 85 3.30 -1.77 12.31
CA LEU A 85 3.96 -0.46 12.17
C LEU A 85 4.22 0.20 13.53
N GLU A 86 3.29 0.07 14.46
CA GLU A 86 3.47 0.55 15.85
C GLU A 86 4.61 -0.20 16.55
N ARG A 87 4.64 -1.53 16.48
CA ARG A 87 5.73 -2.36 17.02
C ARG A 87 7.07 -2.05 16.36
N LEU A 88 7.10 -1.84 15.05
CA LEU A 88 8.31 -1.46 14.34
C LEU A 88 8.80 -0.09 14.83
N GLY A 89 7.90 0.90 14.99
CA GLY A 89 8.23 2.20 15.57
C GLY A 89 8.84 2.08 16.97
N GLN A 90 8.25 1.26 17.85
CA GLN A 90 8.82 0.99 19.17
C GLN A 90 10.24 0.41 19.08
N ARG A 91 10.47 -0.53 18.16
CA ARG A 91 11.81 -1.12 17.93
C ARG A 91 12.81 -0.11 17.35
N VAL A 92 12.36 0.79 16.47
CA VAL A 92 13.16 1.89 15.92
C VAL A 92 13.61 2.83 17.04
N LYS A 93 12.68 3.26 17.90
CA LYS A 93 12.99 4.08 19.09
C LYS A 93 13.95 3.36 20.05
N ALA A 94 13.68 2.09 20.36
CA ALA A 94 14.52 1.29 21.25
C ALA A 94 15.95 1.08 20.71
N ALA A 95 16.11 1.03 19.39
CA ALA A 95 17.42 0.94 18.72
C ALA A 95 18.15 2.29 18.63
N GLY A 96 17.56 3.39 19.12
CA GLY A 96 18.15 4.73 19.05
C GLY A 96 18.16 5.33 17.64
N LEU A 97 17.35 4.80 16.71
CA LEU A 97 17.23 5.35 15.37
C LEU A 97 16.38 6.64 15.39
N PRO A 98 16.61 7.57 14.45
CA PRO A 98 15.68 8.68 14.23
C PRO A 98 14.29 8.17 13.83
N THR A 99 13.26 8.97 14.09
CA THR A 99 11.86 8.64 13.80
C THR A 99 11.67 8.07 12.39
N MET A 100 11.05 6.90 12.29
CA MET A 100 10.67 6.27 11.03
C MET A 100 9.52 7.03 10.37
N LEU A 101 9.57 7.19 9.04
CA LEU A 101 8.50 7.87 8.30
C LEU A 101 7.68 6.85 7.50
N VAL A 102 6.39 6.73 7.83
CA VAL A 102 5.45 5.80 7.21
C VAL A 102 4.70 6.50 6.08
N GLY A 103 4.81 5.97 4.87
CA GLY A 103 4.16 6.46 3.65
C GLY A 103 2.80 5.80 3.38
N ASP A 104 2.58 5.39 2.13
CA ASP A 104 1.31 4.80 1.70
C ASP A 104 1.15 3.38 2.31
N ILE A 105 0.00 3.11 2.92
CA ILE A 105 -0.45 1.79 3.39
C ILE A 105 -1.54 1.28 2.45
N ALA A 106 -2.77 1.76 2.59
CA ALA A 106 -3.88 1.56 1.66
C ALA A 106 -4.87 2.73 1.77
N MET A 107 -5.72 2.87 0.75
CA MET A 107 -6.92 3.74 0.82
C MET A 107 -7.93 3.17 1.81
N PRO A 108 -8.95 3.94 2.25
CA PRO A 108 -9.87 3.51 3.31
C PRO A 108 -10.63 2.21 3.01
N GLY A 109 -10.98 1.95 1.74
CA GLY A 109 -11.57 0.68 1.30
C GLY A 109 -10.57 -0.25 0.60
N GLY A 110 -9.27 0.06 0.65
CA GLY A 110 -8.27 -0.59 -0.19
C GLY A 110 -8.42 -0.24 -1.67
N GLY A 111 -8.22 -1.23 -2.54
CA GLY A 111 -8.35 -1.06 -3.97
C GLY A 111 -7.15 -0.40 -4.65
N ARG A 112 -7.14 -0.46 -5.98
CA ARG A 112 -6.03 0.03 -6.80
C ARG A 112 -5.87 1.55 -6.72
N PHE A 113 -4.66 2.02 -6.45
CA PHE A 113 -4.31 3.43 -6.55
C PHE A 113 -4.38 3.93 -8.01
N LEU A 114 -4.69 5.22 -8.21
CA LEU A 114 -4.57 5.85 -9.53
C LEU A 114 -3.12 5.93 -10.00
N THR A 115 -2.22 6.20 -9.06
CA THR A 115 -0.78 6.41 -9.29
C THR A 115 0.01 5.88 -8.10
N GLY A 116 1.25 5.46 -8.36
CA GLY A 116 2.14 4.86 -7.38
C GLY A 116 2.25 3.34 -7.56
N HIS A 117 2.36 2.62 -6.45
CA HIS A 117 2.53 1.17 -6.44
C HIS A 117 1.30 0.43 -6.98
N ALA A 118 1.54 -0.72 -7.63
CA ALA A 118 0.49 -1.58 -8.14
C ALA A 118 -0.21 -2.39 -7.04
N SER A 119 0.47 -2.62 -5.91
CA SER A 119 -0.04 -3.31 -4.72
C SER A 119 -0.82 -2.35 -3.78
N HIS A 120 -0.77 -2.53 -2.45
CA HIS A 120 -1.43 -1.68 -1.45
C HIS A 120 -2.96 -1.78 -1.44
N GLN A 121 -3.53 -2.82 -2.04
CA GLN A 121 -4.97 -2.87 -2.25
C GLN A 121 -5.75 -3.52 -1.10
N MET A 122 -5.09 -4.30 -0.25
CA MET A 122 -5.75 -5.09 0.81
C MET A 122 -5.32 -4.68 2.23
N GLY A 123 -4.61 -3.55 2.39
CA GLY A 123 -4.18 -3.07 3.70
C GLY A 123 -3.10 -3.92 4.37
N LEU A 124 -2.31 -4.64 3.58
CA LEU A 124 -1.21 -5.51 4.04
C LEU A 124 0.17 -5.12 3.45
N ASP A 125 0.24 -3.99 2.73
CA ASP A 125 1.48 -3.37 2.27
C ASP A 125 1.65 -2.01 2.95
N ALA A 126 2.88 -1.60 3.22
CA ALA A 126 3.19 -0.26 3.73
C ALA A 126 4.55 0.20 3.21
N ASP A 127 4.59 1.44 2.74
CA ASP A 127 5.84 2.11 2.39
C ASP A 127 6.47 2.71 3.64
N ILE A 128 7.77 2.52 3.81
CA ILE A 128 8.57 3.17 4.84
C ILE A 128 9.70 3.91 4.15
N TRP A 129 9.79 5.22 4.37
CA TRP A 129 10.89 6.00 3.82
C TRP A 129 12.21 5.66 4.51
N LEU A 130 13.26 5.56 3.71
CA LEU A 130 14.65 5.50 4.19
C LEU A 130 15.15 6.87 4.67
N ARG A 131 14.46 7.97 4.33
CA ARG A 131 14.58 9.22 5.07
C ARG A 131 13.99 9.02 6.46
N MET A 132 14.79 9.29 7.49
CA MET A 132 14.37 9.24 8.88
C MET A 132 14.47 10.63 9.53
N GLY A 133 13.80 10.79 10.66
CA GLY A 133 13.70 12.04 11.40
C GLY A 133 12.33 12.69 11.21
N GLU A 134 11.74 13.12 12.32
CA GLU A 134 10.43 13.74 12.35
C GLU A 134 10.39 15.02 11.49
N MET A 135 9.29 15.23 10.79
CA MET A 135 8.98 16.42 10.02
C MET A 135 7.96 17.29 10.77
N SER A 136 7.89 18.58 10.43
CA SER A 136 6.77 19.42 10.88
C SER A 136 5.44 18.84 10.40
N ASP A 137 4.34 19.15 11.09
CA ASP A 137 3.02 18.62 10.71
C ASP A 137 2.58 19.08 9.31
N ALA A 138 2.97 20.29 8.90
CA ALA A 138 2.74 20.79 7.54
C ALA A 138 3.52 19.98 6.50
N ASP A 139 4.76 19.61 6.80
CA ASP A 139 5.60 18.80 5.94
C ASP A 139 5.14 17.35 5.87
N ALA A 140 4.68 16.79 6.99
CA ALA A 140 4.11 15.45 7.05
C ALA A 140 2.76 15.38 6.32
N LEU A 141 1.94 16.43 6.39
CA LEU A 141 0.69 16.53 5.64
C LEU A 141 0.95 16.47 4.12
N ASN A 142 1.98 17.16 3.63
CA ASN A 142 2.39 17.14 2.23
C ASN A 142 3.93 17.04 2.08
N SER A 143 4.42 15.82 1.96
CA SER A 143 5.86 15.53 1.83
C SER A 143 6.28 15.22 0.39
N ASP A 144 5.48 15.54 -0.62
CA ASP A 144 5.84 15.27 -2.01
C ASP A 144 7.14 16.00 -2.39
N GLY A 145 8.05 15.26 -3.05
CA GLY A 145 9.40 15.75 -3.37
C GLY A 145 10.42 15.73 -2.22
N LYS A 146 10.02 15.39 -0.99
CA LYS A 146 10.91 15.38 0.19
C LYS A 146 11.59 14.03 0.47
N GLY A 147 11.46 13.07 -0.45
CA GLY A 147 12.08 11.74 -0.30
C GLY A 147 13.61 11.81 -0.37
N LEU A 148 14.27 10.83 0.23
CA LEU A 148 15.71 10.64 0.14
C LEU A 148 16.02 9.53 -0.87
N LEU A 149 16.84 9.83 -1.88
CA LEU A 149 17.34 8.82 -2.81
C LEU A 149 18.65 8.25 -2.26
N VAL A 150 18.65 6.96 -1.92
CA VAL A 150 19.82 6.26 -1.36
C VAL A 150 20.62 5.47 -2.42
N VAL A 151 20.24 5.59 -3.70
CA VAL A 151 20.81 4.84 -4.83
C VAL A 151 21.36 5.82 -5.87
N ASP A 152 22.61 5.59 -6.29
CA ASP A 152 23.14 6.18 -7.51
C ASP A 152 22.60 5.41 -8.71
N ARG A 153 21.65 6.01 -9.42
CA ARG A 153 21.00 5.41 -10.59
C ARG A 153 21.95 5.20 -11.76
N LYS A 154 23.01 5.99 -11.91
CA LYS A 154 23.97 5.81 -13.01
C LYS A 154 24.91 4.65 -12.70
N ALA A 155 25.38 4.57 -11.46
CA ALA A 155 26.30 3.53 -11.01
C ALA A 155 25.61 2.22 -10.63
N GLN A 156 24.27 2.19 -10.55
CA GLN A 156 23.47 1.02 -10.18
C GLN A 156 23.90 0.41 -8.83
N ARG A 157 24.21 1.28 -7.86
CA ARG A 157 24.61 0.90 -6.50
C ARG A 157 24.10 1.91 -5.48
N VAL A 158 24.17 1.56 -4.19
CA VAL A 158 23.87 2.52 -3.12
C VAL A 158 24.82 3.71 -3.20
N ASP A 159 24.31 4.92 -2.95
CA ASP A 159 25.14 6.12 -2.80
C ASP A 159 25.75 6.12 -1.39
N GLU A 160 27.02 5.75 -1.30
CA GLU A 160 27.78 5.64 -0.04
C GLU A 160 27.90 6.96 0.72
N ARG A 161 27.64 8.11 0.08
CA ARG A 161 27.62 9.43 0.75
C ARG A 161 26.33 9.65 1.55
N VAL A 162 25.27 8.92 1.22
CA VAL A 162 23.95 9.02 1.84
C VAL A 162 23.67 7.81 2.73
N TRP A 163 24.02 6.62 2.23
CA TRP A 163 23.83 5.36 2.95
C TRP A 163 24.64 5.33 4.24
N ASN A 164 24.05 4.75 5.29
CA ASN A 164 24.68 4.60 6.61
C ASN A 164 24.03 3.42 7.37
N SER A 165 24.58 3.08 8.53
CA SER A 165 24.13 1.95 9.36
C SER A 165 22.68 2.04 9.84
N ASN A 166 22.09 3.23 9.93
CA ASN A 166 20.70 3.38 10.36
C ASN A 166 19.76 2.79 9.30
N HIS A 167 20.04 3.00 8.01
CA HIS A 167 19.25 2.42 6.92
C HIS A 167 19.25 0.90 6.97
N ALA A 168 20.43 0.29 7.12
CA ALA A 168 20.56 -1.16 7.25
C ALA A 168 19.85 -1.68 8.52
N THR A 169 19.98 -0.98 9.64
CA THR A 169 19.32 -1.36 10.90
C THR A 169 17.79 -1.29 10.76
N LEU A 170 17.23 -0.24 10.16
CA LEU A 170 15.79 -0.11 9.93
C LEU A 170 15.24 -1.29 9.10
N ILE A 171 15.89 -1.60 7.96
CA ILE A 171 15.50 -2.71 7.09
C ILE A 171 15.60 -4.04 7.84
N LYS A 172 16.66 -4.25 8.62
CA LYS A 172 16.84 -5.45 9.45
C LYS A 172 15.75 -5.58 10.51
N LEU A 173 15.42 -4.50 11.22
CA LEU A 173 14.37 -4.51 12.23
C LEU A 173 13.01 -4.88 11.61
N ALA A 174 12.68 -4.30 10.46
CA ALA A 174 11.49 -4.66 9.70
C ALA A 174 11.50 -6.15 9.30
N ALA A 175 12.60 -6.63 8.71
CA ALA A 175 12.71 -8.01 8.21
C ALA A 175 12.69 -9.09 9.30
N GLN A 176 13.04 -8.74 10.54
CA GLN A 176 13.05 -9.67 11.68
C GLN A 176 11.66 -9.91 12.28
N ASP A 177 10.63 -9.17 11.85
CA ASP A 177 9.27 -9.38 12.31
C ASP A 177 8.70 -10.67 11.69
N PRO A 178 8.16 -11.61 12.49
CA PRO A 178 7.64 -12.88 11.95
C PRO A 178 6.43 -12.70 11.03
N ASN A 179 5.74 -11.55 11.06
CA ASN A 179 4.62 -11.27 10.18
C ASN A 179 5.05 -10.67 8.83
N VAL A 180 6.33 -10.31 8.66
CA VAL A 180 6.83 -9.75 7.40
C VAL A 180 7.27 -10.88 6.48
N THR A 181 6.67 -10.93 5.30
CA THR A 181 7.03 -11.94 4.29
C THR A 181 8.07 -11.43 3.29
N ARG A 182 8.00 -10.16 2.89
CA ARG A 182 8.85 -9.57 1.84
C ARG A 182 9.11 -8.09 2.13
N ILE A 183 10.29 -7.62 1.70
CA ILE A 183 10.65 -6.20 1.64
C ILE A 183 11.22 -5.95 0.24
N PHE A 184 10.78 -4.88 -0.40
CA PHE A 184 11.31 -4.41 -1.68
C PHE A 184 12.10 -3.12 -1.43
N CYS A 185 13.37 -3.10 -1.83
CA CYS A 185 14.29 -1.96 -1.65
C CYS A 185 14.72 -1.37 -2.99
#